data_AF-A0A969YUF6-F1
#
_entry.id   AF-A0A969YUF6-F1
#
_cell.length_a   1.000
_cell.length_b   1.000
_cell.length_c   1.000
_cell.angle_alpha   90.00
_cell.angle_beta   90.00
_cell.angle_gamma   90.00
#
_symmetry.space_group_name_H-M   'P 1'
#
loop_
_entity.id
_entity.type
_entity.pdbx_description
1 polymer ?
#
loop_
_entity_poly.entity_id
_entity_poly.type
_entity_poly.pdbx_seq_one_letter_code
_entity_poly.pdbx_strand_id
1 'polypeptide(L)' 'MLSAEVSIYPLKSNNATQVIDGAIQRLGQENVQYKVGSISTHINGNDEQVWSGIKKVFDEATKAGEVNMVVTFSNAAH' A
#
# COMPACT_ATOMS: atom_id res chain seq x y z
N MET A 1 -12.36 2.02 12.63
CA MET A 1 -12.00 2.81 11.42
C MET A 1 -10.51 2.98 11.50
N LEU A 2 -9.82 2.39 10.54
CA LEU A 2 -8.38 2.36 10.49
C LEU A 2 -7.94 3.18 9.27
N SER A 3 -6.88 3.93 9.46
CA SER A 3 -6.17 4.61 8.40
C SER A 3 -4.74 4.08 8.35
N ALA A 4 -4.19 4.01 7.15
CA ALA A 4 -2.80 3.65 6.92
C ALA A 4 -2.17 4.58 5.90
N GLU A 5 -0.91 4.91 6.12
CA GLU A 5 -0.06 5.57 5.13
C GLU A 5 1.05 4.59 4.74
N VAL A 6 1.18 4.31 3.45
CA VAL A 6 2.09 3.29 2.90
C VAL A 6 3.09 3.91 1.93
N SER A 7 4.36 3.51 2.06
CA SER A 7 5.40 3.76 1.07
C SER A 7 6.14 2.46 0.74
N ILE A 8 6.34 2.19 -0.54
CA ILE A 8 6.96 0.96 -1.06
C ILE A 8 8.28 1.34 -1.73
N TYR A 9 9.34 0.63 -1.38
CA TYR A 9 10.70 0.85 -1.89
C TYR A 9 11.23 -0.45 -2.50
N PRO A 10 10.98 -0.68 -3.80
CA PRO A 10 11.55 -1.81 -4.52
C PRO A 10 13.08 -1.70 -4.56
N LEU A 11 13.78 -2.74 -4.12
CA LEU A 11 15.24 -2.77 -4.10
C LEU A 11 15.77 -3.38 -5.41
N LYS A 12 16.87 -2.82 -5.91
CA LYS A 12 17.58 -3.32 -7.11
C LYS A 12 16.68 -3.44 -8.37
N SER A 13 15.54 -2.76 -8.39
CA SER A 13 14.60 -2.77 -9.52
C SER A 13 14.94 -1.66 -10.51
N ASN A 14 15.06 -2.01 -11.79
CA ASN A 14 15.21 -1.03 -12.87
C ASN A 14 13.89 -0.30 -13.18
N ASN A 15 12.77 -0.71 -12.58
CA ASN A 15 11.46 -0.16 -12.88
C ASN A 15 10.58 -0.04 -11.62
N ALA A 16 11.09 0.69 -10.61
CA ALA A 16 10.42 0.87 -9.32
C ALA A 16 8.99 1.39 -9.44
N THR A 17 8.73 2.34 -10.35
CA THR A 17 7.40 2.90 -10.60
C THR A 17 6.39 1.80 -10.98
N GLN A 18 6.76 0.89 -11.88
CA GLN A 18 5.88 -0.20 -12.30
C GLN A 18 5.52 -1.14 -11.14
N VAL A 19 6.47 -1.40 -10.23
CA VAL A 19 6.23 -2.23 -9.04
C VAL A 19 5.28 -1.52 -8.07
N ILE A 20 5.49 -0.23 -7.83
CA ILE A 20 4.65 0.57 -6.94
C ILE A 20 3.23 0.65 -7.51
N ASP A 21 3.08 1.01 -8.78
CA ASP A 21 1.77 1.15 -9.42
C ASP A 21 1.00 -0.18 -9.44
N GLY A 22 1.67 -1.29 -9.76
CA GLY A 22 1.05 -2.63 -9.75
C GLY A 22 0.58 -3.03 -8.35
N ALA A 23 1.37 -2.75 -7.32
CA ALA A 23 1.01 -3.02 -5.93
C ALA A 23 -0.18 -2.16 -5.47
N ILE A 24 -0.17 -0.87 -5.76
CA ILE A 24 -1.25 0.06 -5.37
C ILE A 24 -2.56 -0.23 -6.12
N GLN A 25 -2.52 -0.66 -7.38
CA GLN A 25 -3.72 -1.07 -8.13
C GLN A 25 -4.48 -2.22 -7.45
N ARG A 26 -3.80 -3.02 -6.62
CA ARG A 26 -4.42 -4.10 -5.84
C ARG A 26 -5.40 -3.56 -4.79
N LEU A 27 -5.22 -2.33 -4.31
CA LEU A 27 -6.15 -1.66 -3.39
C LEU A 27 -7.49 -1.36 -4.05
N GLY A 28 -7.52 -1.10 -5.36
CA GLY A 28 -8.77 -0.87 -6.10
C GLY A 28 -9.70 -2.08 -6.18
N GLN A 29 -9.22 -3.26 -5.77
CA GLN A 29 -10.02 -4.49 -5.69
C GLN A 29 -10.57 -4.74 -4.28
N GLU A 30 -10.09 -3.99 -3.29
CA GLU A 30 -10.64 -3.98 -1.94
C GLU A 30 -11.61 -2.80 -1.85
N ASN A 31 -12.73 -2.96 -1.15
CA ASN A 31 -13.67 -1.86 -0.90
C ASN A 31 -13.11 -0.83 0.11
N VAL A 32 -11.85 -0.41 -0.06
CA VAL A 32 -11.16 0.63 0.70
C VAL A 32 -11.13 1.93 -0.08
N GLN A 33 -11.14 3.05 0.63
CA GLN A 33 -10.82 4.34 0.03
C GLN A 33 -9.30 4.52 0.06
N TYR A 34 -8.70 4.93 -1.04
CA TYR A 34 -7.28 5.25 -1.07
C TYR A 34 -6.98 6.48 -1.92
N LYS A 35 -5.88 7.15 -1.60
CA LYS A 35 -5.39 8.33 -2.31
C LYS A 35 -3.88 8.24 -2.43
N VAL A 36 -3.40 8.19 -3.67
CA VAL A 36 -1.97 8.21 -3.99
C VAL A 36 -1.47 9.65 -3.89
N GLY A 37 -0.52 9.89 -2.99
CA GLY A 37 0.22 11.15 -2.88
C GLY A 37 1.56 11.08 -3.60
N SER A 38 2.37 12.14 -3.48
CA SER A 38 3.69 12.22 -4.12
C SER A 38 4.76 11.36 -3.44
N ILE A 39 4.53 10.92 -2.20
CA ILE A 39 5.52 10.18 -1.37
C ILE A 39 4.93 8.85 -0.85
N SER A 40 3.64 8.86 -0.54
CA SER A 40 2.95 7.75 0.11
C SER A 40 1.52 7.63 -0.41
N THR A 41 0.90 6.48 -0.16
CA THR A 41 -0.52 6.25 -0.41
C THR A 41 -1.26 6.21 0.92
N HIS A 42 -2.28 7.04 1.05
CA HIS A 42 -3.22 6.97 2.18
C HIS A 42 -4.34 5.99 1.88
N ILE A 43 -4.70 5.18 2.87
CA ILE A 43 -5.72 4.13 2.78
C ILE A 43 -6.62 4.25 4.01
N ASN A 44 -7.93 4.27 3.80
CA ASN A 44 -8.95 4.40 4.85
C ASN A 44 -10.05 3.35 4.66
N GLY A 45 -10.52 2.78 5.76
CA GLY A 45 -11.62 1.81 5.75
C GLY A 45 -11.94 1.27 7.13
N ASN A 46 -12.69 0.17 7.16
CA ASN A 46 -12.74 -0.64 8.37
C ASN A 46 -11.41 -1.40 8.56
N ASP A 47 -11.20 -1.89 9.77
CA ASP A 47 -9.93 -2.47 10.18
C ASP A 47 -9.53 -3.65 9.29
N GLU A 48 -10.44 -4.60 9.05
CA GLU A 48 -10.19 -5.78 8.21
C GLU A 48 -9.81 -5.42 6.77
N GLN A 49 -10.52 -4.45 6.19
CA GLN A 49 -10.26 -3.99 4.84
C GLN A 49 -8.87 -3.37 4.70
N VAL A 50 -8.45 -2.54 5.66
CA VAL A 50 -7.13 -1.90 5.62
C VAL A 50 -6.02 -2.94 5.81
N TRP A 51 -6.15 -3.85 6.78
CA TRP A 51 -5.18 -4.92 6.97
C TRP A 51 -5.06 -5.84 5.74
N SER A 52 -6.20 -6.25 5.16
CA SER A 52 -6.24 -7.03 3.91
C SER A 52 -5.57 -6.29 2.75
N GLY A 53 -5.87 -4.99 2.60
CA GLY A 53 -5.28 -4.14 1.56
C GLY A 53 -3.77 -4.05 1.68
N ILE A 54 -3.25 -3.74 2.87
CA ILE A 54 -1.79 -3.64 3.12
C ILE A 54 -1.10 -4.97 2.82
N LYS A 55 -1.66 -6.10 3.27
CA LYS A 55 -1.09 -7.42 2.98
C LYS A 55 -1.00 -7.68 1.48
N LYS A 56 -2.08 -7.41 0.74
CA LYS A 56 -2.15 -7.62 -0.71
C LYS A 56 -1.17 -6.72 -1.49
N VAL A 57 -1.00 -5.48 -1.05
CA VAL A 57 0.00 -4.55 -1.59
C VAL A 57 1.41 -5.12 -1.42
N PHE A 58 1.75 -5.60 -0.22
CA PHE A 58 3.07 -6.17 0.04
C PHE A 58 3.31 -7.47 -0.74
N ASP A 59 2.33 -8.38 -0.74
CA ASP A 59 2.37 -9.64 -1.49
C ASP A 59 2.56 -9.38 -2.99
N GLU A 60 1.95 -8.35 -3.55
CA GLU A 60 2.13 -7.98 -4.96
C GLU A 60 3.53 -7.40 -5.22
N ALA A 61 3.97 -6.44 -4.39
CA ALA A 61 5.27 -5.79 -4.58
C ALA A 61 6.44 -6.80 -4.51
N THR A 62 6.36 -7.77 -3.60
CA THR A 62 7.40 -8.80 -3.41
C THR A 62 7.56 -9.77 -4.58
N LYS A 63 6.58 -9.84 -5.51
CA LYS A 63 6.73 -10.62 -6.76
C LYS A 63 7.82 -10.06 -7.66
N ALA A 64 8.15 -8.78 -7.52
CA ALA A 64 9.21 -8.12 -8.27
C ALA A 64 10.60 -8.27 -7.61
N GLY A 65 10.69 -8.93 -6.44
CA GLY A 65 11.93 -9.16 -5.72
C GLY A 65 11.93 -8.57 -4.31
N GLU A 66 13.11 -8.14 -3.84
CA GLU A 66 13.29 -7.55 -2.52
C GLU A 66 12.60 -6.17 -2.44
N VAL A 67 11.78 -5.96 -1.41
CA VAL A 67 11.02 -4.71 -1.20
C VAL A 67 11.07 -4.33 0.27
N ASN A 68 11.34 -3.06 0.54
CA ASN A 68 11.04 -2.47 1.85
C ASN A 68 9.69 -1.77 1.77
N MET A 69 8.83 -2.01 2.75
CA MET A 69 7.55 -1.30 2.88
C MET A 69 7.47 -0.66 4.25
N VAL A 70 7.17 0.64 4.29
CA VAL A 70 6.94 1.38 5.53
C VAL A 70 5.45 1.65 5.62
N VAL A 71 4.86 1.31 6.76
CA VAL A 71 3.44 1.55 7.03
C VAL A 71 3.30 2.26 8.36
N THR A 72 2.54 3.35 8.37
CA THR A 72 2.08 4.00 9.59
C THR A 72 0.57 3.79 9.70
N PHE A 73 0.12 3.25 10.83
CA PHE A 73 -1.30 3.05 11.12
C PHE A 73 -1.80 4.10 12.10
N SER A 74 -3.04 4.54 11.91
CA SER A 74 -3.72 5.43 12.85
C SER A 74 -5.18 5.06 12.98
N ASN A 75 -5.65 4.98 14.23
CA ASN A 75 -7.06 4.88 14.59
C ASN A 75 -7.65 6.24 15.01
N ALA A 76 -6.85 7.32 14.92
CA ALA A 76 -7.20 8.66 15.37
C ALA A 76 -7.60 9.60 14.23
N ALA A 77 -7.30 9.22 12.98
CA ALA A 77 -7.70 9.99 11.81
C ALA A 77 -9.10 9.56 11.36
N HIS A 78 -10.04 10.51 11.39
CA HIS A 78 -11.39 10.42 10.82
C HIS A 78 -11.52 11.40 9.66
#